data_AF-A0A952BU27-F1
#
_entry.id   AF-A0A952BU27-F1
#
_cell.length_a   1.000
_cell.length_b   1.000
_cell.length_c   1.000
_cell.angle_alpha   90.00
_cell.angle_beta   90.00
_cell.angle_gamma   90.00
#
_symmetry.space_group_name_H-M   'P 1'
#
loop_
_entity.id
_entity.type
_entity.pdbx_description
1 polymer ?
#
loop_
_entity_poly.entity_id
_entity_poly.type
_entity_poly.pdbx_seq_one_letter_code
_entity_poly.pdbx_strand_id
1 'polypeptide(L)'
;MRVITFFLFVVLLIPSTILPQKKGSNKELGKALLGTYEGYQESYPMRDQYGNVQYVGGQKLMVDACDYKFEIAKNNKVTMYQLPAGKSKPYVYKGSYKIIEDKSNYVEILCKVSLDKYTNPEYTIVIDKKTKTATCEGTNEPEFTMKKTK
;
A
#
# COMPACT_ATOMS: atom_id res chain seq x y z
N MET A 1 -3.99 -69.03 12.40
CA MET A 1 -3.21 -67.95 11.76
C MET A 1 -4.16 -66.87 11.27
N ARG A 2 -4.13 -65.72 11.94
CA ARG A 2 -4.61 -64.36 11.57
C ARG A 2 -5.21 -63.68 12.82
N VAL A 3 -4.34 -62.90 13.46
CA VAL A 3 -4.64 -61.96 14.54
C VAL A 3 -5.37 -60.79 13.92
N ILE A 4 -6.56 -60.45 14.42
CA ILE A 4 -7.33 -59.28 14.00
C ILE A 4 -6.93 -58.13 14.94
N THR A 5 -6.09 -57.24 14.44
CA THR A 5 -5.69 -56.00 15.10
C THR A 5 -6.78 -54.97 14.89
N PHE A 6 -7.58 -54.66 15.93
CA PHE A 6 -8.43 -53.48 15.93
C PHE A 6 -7.59 -52.27 16.36
N PHE A 7 -7.27 -51.40 15.40
CA PHE A 7 -6.62 -50.11 15.65
C PHE A 7 -7.62 -49.16 16.33
N LEU A 8 -7.29 -48.77 17.56
CA LEU A 8 -7.97 -47.72 18.32
C LEU A 8 -7.55 -46.36 17.75
N PHE A 9 -8.44 -45.65 17.07
CA PHE A 9 -8.24 -44.25 16.67
C PHE A 9 -8.38 -43.35 17.90
N VAL A 10 -7.24 -42.92 18.47
CA VAL A 10 -7.20 -41.84 19.44
C VAL A 10 -7.25 -40.52 18.66
N VAL A 11 -8.41 -39.88 18.64
CA VAL A 11 -8.58 -38.52 18.12
C VAL A 11 -8.05 -37.56 19.19
N LEU A 12 -6.80 -37.10 19.00
CA LEU A 12 -6.23 -36.00 19.77
C LEU A 12 -6.89 -34.69 19.35
N LEU A 13 -7.81 -34.21 20.19
CA LEU A 13 -8.31 -32.84 20.18
C LEU A 13 -7.14 -31.90 20.50
N ILE A 14 -6.54 -31.29 19.46
CA ILE A 14 -5.63 -30.17 19.65
C ILE A 14 -6.50 -28.94 19.91
N PRO A 15 -6.40 -28.27 21.09
CA PRO A 15 -7.09 -27.01 21.28
C PRO A 15 -6.49 -26.01 20.28
N SER A 16 -7.35 -25.41 19.46
CA SER A 16 -7.00 -24.31 18.57
C SER A 16 -6.27 -23.25 19.38
N THR A 17 -4.95 -23.21 19.28
CA THR A 17 -4.15 -22.10 19.79
C THR A 17 -4.57 -20.87 18.99
N ILE A 18 -5.44 -20.06 19.60
CA ILE A 18 -5.71 -18.70 19.20
C ILE A 18 -4.34 -18.02 19.18
N LEU A 19 -3.77 -17.82 17.99
CA LEU A 19 -2.61 -16.96 17.81
C LEU A 19 -2.98 -15.61 18.44
N PRO A 20 -2.19 -15.09 19.38
CA PRO A 20 -2.48 -13.79 19.95
C PRO A 20 -2.47 -12.78 18.80
N GLN A 21 -3.63 -12.15 18.53
CA GLN A 21 -3.67 -10.97 17.70
C GLN A 21 -2.72 -9.95 18.34
N LYS A 22 -1.64 -9.66 17.63
CA LYS A 22 -0.61 -8.71 18.05
C LYS A 22 -1.29 -7.35 18.23
N LYS A 23 -1.61 -7.02 19.48
CA LYS A 23 -2.14 -5.73 19.94
C LYS A 23 -1.31 -4.64 19.28
N GLY A 24 -1.91 -3.93 18.32
CA GLY A 24 -1.19 -2.95 17.51
C GLY A 24 -0.59 -1.89 18.43
N SER A 25 0.72 -1.93 18.62
CA SER A 25 1.43 -0.74 19.11
C SER A 25 1.14 0.35 18.10
N ASN A 26 0.56 1.46 18.54
CA ASN A 26 0.24 2.60 17.69
C ASN A 26 1.56 3.32 17.33
N LYS A 27 2.40 2.63 16.56
CA LYS A 27 3.73 3.07 16.19
C LYS A 27 3.56 4.17 15.15
N GLU A 28 4.10 5.32 15.48
CA GLU A 28 4.04 6.51 14.65
C GLU A 28 5.38 6.72 13.92
N LEU A 29 5.32 7.36 12.76
CA LEU A 29 6.55 7.77 12.07
C LEU A 29 7.30 8.81 12.91
N GLY A 30 8.63 8.71 12.91
CA GLY A 30 9.47 9.73 13.52
C GLY A 30 9.20 11.10 12.90
N LYS A 31 9.21 12.17 13.71
CA LYS A 31 8.87 13.54 13.30
C LYS A 31 9.61 14.00 12.03
N ALA A 32 10.84 13.55 11.82
CA ALA A 32 11.64 13.89 10.64
C ALA A 32 11.13 13.27 9.32
N LEU A 33 10.31 12.22 9.40
CA LEU A 33 9.74 11.49 8.26
C LEU A 33 8.28 11.89 7.98
N LEU A 34 7.60 12.53 8.92
CA LEU A 34 6.33 13.21 8.66
C LEU A 34 6.55 14.38 7.70
N GLY A 35 5.56 14.70 6.88
CA GLY A 35 5.66 15.80 5.93
C GLY A 35 4.94 15.53 4.61
N THR A 36 5.25 16.37 3.62
CA THR A 36 4.69 16.28 2.28
C THR A 36 5.67 15.59 1.35
N TYR A 37 5.22 14.54 0.65
CA TYR A 37 5.97 13.83 -0.38
C TYR A 37 5.28 14.03 -1.72
N GLU A 38 6.03 14.48 -2.72
CA GLU A 38 5.53 14.77 -4.05
C GLU A 38 6.29 13.94 -5.09
N GLY A 39 5.57 13.42 -6.07
CA GLY A 39 6.16 12.67 -7.19
C GLY A 39 5.24 12.68 -8.40
N TYR A 40 5.79 12.29 -9.52
CA TYR A 40 5.10 12.23 -10.80
C TYR A 40 5.16 10.80 -11.32
N GLN A 41 4.00 10.28 -11.71
CA GLN A 41 3.86 8.97 -12.34
C GLN A 41 3.62 9.20 -13.83
N GLU A 42 4.52 8.68 -14.66
CA GLU A 42 4.37 8.71 -16.12
C GLU A 42 3.13 7.93 -16.57
N SER A 43 2.65 8.20 -17.79
CA SER A 43 1.57 7.41 -18.38
C SER A 43 2.02 5.96 -18.59
N TYR A 44 1.11 5.02 -18.36
CA TYR A 44 1.40 3.59 -18.49
C TYR A 44 0.21 2.80 -19.05
N PRO A 45 0.45 1.62 -19.66
CA PRO A 45 -0.64 0.76 -20.11
C PRO A 45 -1.42 0.19 -18.92
N MET A 46 -2.75 0.28 -18.95
CA MET A 46 -3.62 -0.31 -17.95
C MET A 46 -3.44 -1.83 -17.90
N ARG A 47 -3.34 -2.39 -16.69
CA ARG A 47 -3.23 -3.83 -16.45
C ARG A 47 -4.46 -4.33 -15.70
N ASP A 48 -4.86 -5.58 -15.97
CA ASP A 48 -5.83 -6.28 -15.13
C ASP A 48 -5.19 -6.84 -13.85
N GLN A 49 -6.00 -7.51 -13.04
CA GLN A 49 -5.58 -8.17 -11.79
C GLN A 49 -4.53 -9.29 -11.98
N TYR A 50 -4.29 -9.75 -13.21
CA TYR A 50 -3.28 -10.74 -13.55
C TYR A 50 -2.03 -10.11 -14.18
N GLY A 51 -1.99 -8.76 -14.26
CA GLY A 51 -0.89 -8.02 -14.86
C GLY A 51 -0.95 -7.92 -16.38
N ASN A 52 -2.00 -8.39 -17.05
CA ASN A 52 -2.10 -8.33 -18.52
C ASN A 52 -2.51 -6.94 -19.00
N VAL A 53 -1.81 -6.43 -20.02
CA VAL A 53 -2.15 -5.14 -20.65
C VAL A 53 -3.51 -5.22 -21.32
N GLN A 54 -4.35 -4.23 -21.06
CA GLN A 54 -5.69 -4.13 -21.62
C GLN A 54 -5.70 -3.40 -22.97
N TYR A 55 -6.58 -3.82 -23.87
CA TYR A 55 -6.72 -3.26 -25.21
C TYR A 55 -8.18 -2.91 -25.52
N VAL A 56 -8.40 -1.82 -26.26
CA VAL A 56 -9.70 -1.42 -26.81
C VAL A 56 -9.49 -1.10 -28.29
N GLY A 57 -10.23 -1.76 -29.18
CA GLY A 57 -10.07 -1.57 -30.64
C GLY A 57 -8.66 -1.88 -31.17
N GLY A 58 -7.94 -2.81 -30.54
CA GLY A 58 -6.56 -3.16 -30.90
C GLY A 58 -5.49 -2.19 -30.39
N GLN A 59 -5.89 -1.10 -29.73
CA GLN A 59 -4.97 -0.14 -29.11
C GLN A 59 -4.85 -0.39 -27.61
N LYS A 60 -3.67 -0.14 -27.03
CA LYS A 60 -3.45 -0.25 -25.58
C LYS A 60 -4.32 0.79 -24.88
N LEU A 61 -5.05 0.35 -23.86
CA LEU A 61 -5.72 1.29 -22.96
C LEU A 61 -4.66 1.91 -22.06
N MET A 62 -4.49 3.22 -22.15
CA MET A 62 -3.49 3.97 -21.38
C MET A 62 -4.12 4.59 -20.14
N VAL A 63 -3.38 4.57 -19.04
CA VAL A 63 -3.63 5.41 -17.87
C VAL A 63 -2.82 6.69 -18.04
N ASP A 64 -3.48 7.84 -17.89
CA ASP A 64 -2.84 9.14 -18.01
C ASP A 64 -1.79 9.35 -16.92
N ALA A 65 -0.75 10.13 -17.25
CA ALA A 65 0.23 10.54 -16.26
C ALA A 65 -0.42 11.37 -15.14
N CYS A 66 0.19 11.35 -13.95
CA CYS A 66 -0.41 11.96 -12.78
C CYS A 66 0.63 12.49 -11.78
N ASP A 67 0.39 13.69 -11.27
CA ASP A 67 1.09 14.22 -10.11
C ASP A 67 0.45 13.69 -8.83
N TYR A 68 1.28 13.20 -7.92
CA TYR A 68 0.89 12.71 -6.60
C TYR A 68 1.50 13.56 -5.50
N LYS A 69 0.68 13.83 -4.47
CA LYS A 69 1.14 14.43 -3.22
C LYS A 69 0.56 13.67 -2.04
N PHE A 70 1.43 13.19 -1.15
CA PHE A 70 1.06 12.55 0.12
C PHE A 70 1.43 13.46 1.29
N GLU A 71 0.43 13.87 2.05
CA GLU A 71 0.61 14.60 3.31
C GLU A 71 0.53 13.62 4.47
N ILE A 72 1.69 13.20 4.96
CA ILE A 72 1.84 12.22 6.04
C ILE A 72 1.96 12.96 7.36
N ALA A 73 0.94 12.84 8.20
CA ALA A 73 0.77 13.63 9.41
C ALA A 73 0.86 12.80 10.70
N LYS A 74 0.79 13.50 11.83
CA LYS A 74 0.73 12.84 13.13
C LYS A 74 -0.54 12.01 13.29
N ASN A 75 -0.56 11.13 14.29
CA ASN A 75 -1.68 10.25 14.63
C ASN A 75 -2.08 9.33 13.46
N ASN A 76 -1.09 8.85 12.72
CA ASN A 76 -1.29 7.90 11.62
C ASN A 76 -2.22 8.40 10.51
N LYS A 77 -2.32 9.71 10.29
CA LYS A 77 -3.19 10.31 9.25
C LYS A 77 -2.43 10.54 7.95
N VAL A 78 -3.12 10.34 6.83
CA VAL A 78 -2.61 10.68 5.49
C VAL A 78 -3.69 11.31 4.62
N THR A 79 -3.31 12.32 3.85
CA THR A 79 -4.11 12.88 2.76
C THR A 79 -3.34 12.70 1.46
N MET A 80 -3.98 12.10 0.45
CA MET A 80 -3.41 11.94 -0.88
C MET A 80 -4.11 12.89 -1.85
N TYR A 81 -3.33 13.56 -2.69
CA TYR A 81 -3.81 14.36 -3.80
C TYR A 81 -3.32 13.73 -5.09
N GLN A 82 -4.23 13.56 -6.04
CA GLN A 82 -3.96 12.99 -7.35
C GLN A 82 -4.43 13.98 -8.40
N LEU A 83 -3.52 14.51 -9.20
CA LEU A 83 -3.82 15.45 -10.29
C LEU A 83 -3.44 14.81 -11.63
N PRO A 84 -4.41 14.19 -12.34
CA PRO A 84 -4.16 13.64 -13.65
C PRO A 84 -3.81 14.74 -14.66
N ALA A 85 -2.97 14.39 -15.64
CA ALA A 85 -2.61 15.26 -16.74
C ALA A 85 -3.86 15.85 -17.42
N GLY A 86 -3.84 17.16 -17.69
CA GLY A 86 -4.96 17.87 -18.32
C GLY A 86 -6.13 18.22 -17.38
N LYS A 87 -6.07 17.87 -16.08
CA LYS A 87 -7.01 18.35 -15.07
C LYS A 87 -6.46 19.59 -14.36
N SER A 88 -7.37 20.44 -13.87
CA SER A 88 -7.02 21.66 -13.12
C SER A 88 -7.22 21.54 -11.61
N LYS A 89 -7.86 20.46 -11.15
CA LYS A 89 -8.14 20.20 -9.74
C LYS A 89 -7.77 18.77 -9.38
N PRO A 90 -7.11 18.56 -8.23
CA PRO A 90 -6.78 17.22 -7.78
C PRO A 90 -8.02 16.51 -7.18
N TYR A 91 -8.05 15.20 -7.32
CA TYR A 91 -8.83 14.34 -6.44
C TYR A 91 -8.16 14.29 -5.07
N VAL A 92 -8.95 14.37 -3.99
CA VAL A 92 -8.43 14.44 -2.61
C VAL A 92 -8.95 13.26 -1.81
N TYR A 93 -8.04 12.37 -1.43
CA TYR A 93 -8.32 11.18 -0.66
C TYR A 93 -7.84 11.36 0.77
N LYS A 94 -8.58 10.81 1.73
CA LYS A 94 -8.22 10.86 3.15
C LYS A 94 -8.16 9.47 3.73
N GLY A 95 -7.26 9.26 4.69
CA GLY A 95 -7.20 8.00 5.40
C GLY A 95 -6.08 7.94 6.41
N SER A 96 -5.54 6.74 6.57
CA SER A 96 -4.51 6.45 7.57
C SER A 96 -3.34 5.68 6.98
N TYR A 97 -2.19 5.77 7.66
CA TYR A 97 -1.03 4.95 7.36
C TYR A 97 -0.67 4.05 8.54
N LYS A 98 -0.09 2.89 8.22
CA LYS A 98 0.50 1.97 9.18
C LYS A 98 1.94 1.68 8.79
N ILE A 99 2.85 1.70 9.76
CA ILE A 99 4.21 1.19 9.56
C ILE A 99 4.14 -0.34 9.44
N ILE A 100 4.57 -0.86 8.29
CA ILE A 100 4.62 -2.30 8.03
C ILE A 100 6.04 -2.85 8.16
N GLU A 101 7.06 -2.03 7.89
CA GLU A 101 8.45 -2.38 8.16
C GLU A 101 9.24 -1.15 8.62
N ASP A 102 10.20 -1.34 9.52
CA ASP A 102 11.04 -0.27 10.05
C ASP A 102 12.47 -0.77 10.28
N LYS A 103 13.39 -0.39 9.38
CA LYS A 103 14.80 -0.79 9.39
C LYS A 103 15.71 0.39 9.73
N SER A 104 17.01 0.16 9.82
CA SER A 104 17.98 1.23 10.10
C SER A 104 17.99 2.30 9.00
N ASN A 105 17.86 1.91 7.73
CA ASN A 105 17.99 2.77 6.55
C ASN A 105 16.67 3.22 5.94
N TYR A 106 15.59 2.44 6.04
CA TYR A 106 14.28 2.80 5.50
C TYR A 106 13.14 2.52 6.49
N VAL A 107 11.99 3.12 6.21
CA VAL A 107 10.70 2.74 6.79
C VAL A 107 9.70 2.52 5.67
N GLU A 108 8.87 1.50 5.81
CA GLU A 108 7.82 1.18 4.87
C GLU A 108 6.46 1.39 5.56
N ILE A 109 5.59 2.14 4.89
CA ILE A 109 4.23 2.40 5.35
C ILE A 109 3.21 1.95 4.31
N LEU A 110 2.12 1.37 4.80
CA LEU A 110 0.92 1.12 4.02
C LEU A 110 -0.06 2.26 4.26
N CYS A 111 -0.38 3.00 3.20
CA CYS A 111 -1.39 4.06 3.18
C CYS A 111 -2.71 3.49 2.66
N LYS A 112 -3.77 3.60 3.46
CA LYS A 112 -5.14 3.29 3.04
C LYS A 112 -5.91 4.59 2.96
N VAL A 113 -6.34 4.98 1.77
CA VAL A 113 -7.03 6.25 1.53
C VAL A 113 -8.35 6.03 0.82
N SER A 114 -9.28 6.96 1.01
CA SER A 114 -10.62 6.92 0.43
C SER A 114 -10.97 8.29 -0.13
N LEU A 115 -11.47 8.32 -1.37
CA LEU A 115 -12.11 9.49 -1.97
C LEU A 115 -13.60 9.50 -1.62
N ASP A 116 -14.23 8.33 -1.71
CA ASP A 116 -15.63 8.08 -1.45
C ASP A 116 -15.85 6.60 -1.08
N LYS A 117 -17.11 6.18 -0.93
CA LYS A 117 -17.45 4.80 -0.54
C LYS A 117 -17.00 3.71 -1.53
N TYR A 118 -16.69 4.06 -2.78
CA TYR A 118 -16.33 3.11 -3.84
C TYR A 118 -14.83 3.13 -4.16
N THR A 119 -14.18 4.27 -3.97
CA THR A 119 -12.80 4.49 -4.39
C THR A 119 -11.87 4.53 -3.19
N ASN A 120 -11.25 3.39 -2.89
CA ASN A 120 -10.45 3.16 -1.67
C ASN A 120 -9.07 2.54 -1.97
N PRO A 121 -8.16 3.24 -2.67
CA PRO A 121 -6.89 2.65 -3.06
C PRO A 121 -5.94 2.48 -1.86
N GLU A 122 -5.02 1.52 -1.99
CA GLU A 122 -3.93 1.27 -1.06
C GLU A 122 -2.59 1.51 -1.76
N TYR A 123 -1.68 2.20 -1.07
CA TYR A 123 -0.34 2.48 -1.57
C TYR A 123 0.70 2.09 -0.53
N THR A 124 1.75 1.42 -0.98
CA THR A 124 2.95 1.19 -0.19
C THR A 124 3.95 2.31 -0.47
N ILE A 125 4.46 2.95 0.58
CA ILE A 125 5.49 3.98 0.48
C ILE A 125 6.72 3.53 1.26
N VAL A 126 7.85 3.39 0.56
CA VAL A 126 9.15 3.10 1.16
C VAL A 126 9.94 4.40 1.24
N ILE A 127 10.26 4.86 2.46
CA ILE A 127 10.96 6.13 2.71
C ILE A 127 12.39 5.84 3.16
N ASP A 128 13.37 6.34 2.41
CA ASP A 128 14.76 6.36 2.87
C ASP A 128 14.93 7.36 4.02
N LYS A 129 15.42 6.88 5.16
CA LYS A 129 15.54 7.67 6.38
C LYS A 129 16.64 8.72 6.32
N LYS A 130 17.63 8.58 5.44
CA LYS A 130 18.74 9.52 5.30
C LYS A 130 18.40 10.60 4.27
N THR A 131 18.01 10.21 3.06
CA THR A 131 17.78 11.13 1.94
C THR A 131 16.38 11.74 1.95
N LYS A 132 15.42 11.10 2.65
CA LYS A 132 13.99 11.46 2.63
C LYS A 132 13.36 11.36 1.22
N THR A 133 14.00 10.64 0.32
CA THR A 133 13.36 10.19 -0.92
C THR A 133 12.47 8.99 -0.61
N ALA A 134 11.42 8.81 -1.40
CA ALA A 134 10.53 7.69 -1.24
C ALA A 134 10.19 7.04 -2.58
N THR A 135 9.86 5.76 -2.58
CA THR A 135 9.19 5.10 -3.70
C THR A 135 7.75 4.82 -3.31
N CYS A 136 6.84 4.95 -4.27
CA CYS A 136 5.41 4.69 -4.13
C CYS A 136 5.01 3.57 -5.08
N GLU A 137 4.25 2.62 -4.57
CA GLU A 137 3.72 1.50 -5.33
C GLU A 137 2.22 1.33 -5.04
N GLY A 138 1.41 1.31 -6.09
CA GLY A 138 0.00 0.92 -6.05
C GLY A 138 -0.17 -0.55 -6.46
N THR A 139 -1.33 -1.16 -6.19
CA THR A 139 -1.52 -2.62 -6.38
C THR A 139 -1.26 -3.13 -7.81
N ASN A 140 -1.63 -2.37 -8.84
CA ASN A 140 -1.47 -2.74 -10.25
C ASN A 140 -0.87 -1.59 -11.07
N GLU A 141 -0.06 -0.76 -10.41
CA GLU A 141 0.48 0.47 -10.96
C GLU A 141 2.00 0.41 -10.96
N PRO A 142 2.69 1.01 -11.95
CA PRO A 142 4.14 1.09 -11.91
C PRO A 142 4.60 1.94 -10.72
N GLU A 143 5.70 1.51 -10.10
CA GLU A 143 6.35 2.29 -9.06
C GLU A 143 6.82 3.65 -9.58
N PHE A 144 6.82 4.65 -8.70
CA PHE A 144 7.37 5.97 -8.99
C PHE A 144 8.07 6.57 -7.79
N THR A 145 9.00 7.49 -8.05
CA THR A 145 9.78 8.15 -7.01
C THR A 145 9.09 9.42 -6.53
N MET A 146 9.17 9.68 -5.23
CA MET A 146 8.73 10.89 -4.57
C MET A 146 9.87 11.54 -3.79
N LYS A 147 9.79 12.86 -3.62
CA LYS A 147 10.69 13.64 -2.78
C LYS A 147 9.90 14.36 -1.70
N LYS A 148 10.47 14.44 -0.51
CA LYS A 148 9.91 15.25 0.56
C LYS A 148 10.09 16.74 0.25
N THR A 149 9.00 17.51 0.27
CA THR A 149 8.99 18.95 -0.03
C THR A 149 8.76 19.82 1.21
N LYS A 150 8.14 19.28 2.28
CA LYS A 150 7.86 19.97 3.55
C LYS A 150 8.00 19.03 4.73
#